data_AF-A0A2T2TM42-F1
#
_entry.id   AF-A0A2T2TM42-F1
#
_cell.length_a   1.000
_cell.length_b   1.000
_cell.length_c   1.000
_cell.angle_alpha   90.00
_cell.angle_beta   90.00
_cell.angle_gamma   90.00
#
_symmetry.space_group_name_H-M   'P 1'
#
loop_
_entity.id
_entity.type
_entity.pdbx_description
1 polymer ?
#
loop_
_entity_poly.entity_id
_entity_poly.type
_entity_poly.pdbx_seq_one_letter_code
_entity_poly.pdbx_strand_id
1 'polypeptide(L)' 'MPPDALSLSEHAAARMERRGISRAVLNATVERPTVVVRQRNKRVYITSAAAVVVDPGNDDRVVTVFSKFGSVVEHILQEA' A
#
# COMPACT_ATOMS: atom_id res chain seq x y z
N MET A 1 -5.41 -14.95 -12.78
CA MET A 1 -4.47 -14.06 -13.51
C MET A 1 -3.35 -13.70 -12.55
N PRO A 2 -2.08 -13.67 -12.97
CA PRO A 2 -1.05 -13.00 -12.17
C PRO A 2 -1.50 -11.54 -11.95
N PRO A 3 -1.20 -10.92 -10.80
CA PRO A 3 -1.62 -9.54 -10.58
C PRO A 3 -1.04 -8.68 -11.70
N ASP A 4 -1.92 -8.06 -12.48
CA ASP A 4 -1.54 -7.03 -13.44
C ASP A 4 -0.61 -6.06 -12.73
N ALA A 5 0.55 -5.82 -13.34
CA ALA A 5 1.65 -5.11 -12.68
C ALA A 5 1.18 -3.72 -12.25
N LEU A 6 0.90 -3.55 -10.95
CA LEU A 6 0.37 -2.33 -10.37
C LEU A 6 1.04 -1.09 -10.96
N SER A 7 0.24 -0.23 -11.60
CA SER A 7 0.71 0.99 -12.23
C SER A 7 1.12 1.99 -11.15
N LEU A 8 2.32 2.57 -11.23
CA LEU A 8 2.80 3.53 -10.23
C LEU A 8 2.52 4.96 -10.69
N SER A 9 2.05 5.82 -9.78
CA SER A 9 2.13 7.26 -10.00
C SER A 9 3.59 7.73 -9.96
N GLU A 10 3.91 8.83 -10.65
CA GLU A 10 5.23 9.47 -10.58
C GLU A 10 5.60 9.82 -9.12
N HIS A 11 4.60 10.27 -8.36
CA HIS A 11 4.77 10.54 -6.93
C HIS A 11 5.11 9.28 -6.12
N ALA A 12 4.43 8.16 -6.40
CA ALA A 12 4.68 6.89 -5.73
C ALA A 12 6.08 6.36 -6.06
N ALA A 13 6.47 6.38 -7.33
CA ALA A 13 7.80 5.97 -7.79
C ALA A 13 8.91 6.79 -7.10
N ALA A 14 8.82 8.12 -7.13
CA ALA A 14 9.79 9.00 -6.48
C ALA A 14 9.84 8.83 -4.95
N ARG A 15 8.74 8.38 -4.34
CA ARG A 15 8.68 8.12 -2.89
C ARG A 15 9.29 6.77 -2.53
N MET A 16 9.04 5.74 -3.34
CA MET A 16 9.66 4.43 -3.19
C MET A 16 11.18 4.53 -3.28
N GLU A 17 11.71 5.24 -4.28
CA GLU A 17 13.14 5.46 -4.46
C GLU A 17 13.75 6.17 -3.23
N ARG A 18 13.19 7.31 -2.83
CA ARG A 18 13.67 8.08 -1.66
C ARG A 18 13.63 7.33 -0.34
N ARG A 19 12.75 6.33 -0.21
CA ARG A 19 12.54 5.58 1.04
C ARG A 19 13.13 4.16 0.98
N GLY A 20 13.77 3.78 -0.12
CA GLY A 20 14.30 2.43 -0.32
C GLY A 20 13.21 1.35 -0.29
N ILE A 21 11.97 1.67 -0.67
CA ILE A 21 10.87 0.71 -0.67
C ILE A 21 10.94 -0.08 -1.97
N SER A 22 11.22 -1.37 -1.86
CA SER A 22 11.28 -2.26 -3.02
C SER A 22 9.88 -2.57 -3.55
N ARG A 23 9.82 -2.94 -4.84
CA ARG A 23 8.56 -3.39 -5.46
C ARG A 23 8.02 -4.68 -4.84
N ALA A 24 8.91 -5.54 -4.30
CA ALA A 24 8.50 -6.72 -3.55
C ALA A 24 7.70 -6.38 -2.29
N VAL A 25 8.13 -5.35 -1.53
CA VAL A 25 7.40 -4.88 -0.34
C VAL A 25 6.04 -4.32 -0.72
N LEU A 26 5.98 -3.56 -1.81
CA LEU A 26 4.72 -3.03 -2.34
C LEU A 26 3.75 -4.15 -2.71
N ASN A 27 4.20 -5.12 -3.53
CA ASN A 27 3.37 -6.24 -3.97
C ASN A 27 2.88 -7.06 -2.77
N ALA A 28 3.78 -7.40 -1.84
CA ALA A 28 3.42 -8.13 -0.63
C ALA A 28 2.37 -7.40 0.22
N THR A 29 2.46 -6.06 0.31
CA THR A 29 1.50 -5.25 1.06
C THR A 29 0.11 -5.27 0.43
N VAL A 30 0.01 -5.29 -0.89
CA VAL A 30 -1.28 -5.33 -1.61
C VAL A 30 -1.86 -6.76 -1.67
N GLU A 31 -1.01 -7.77 -1.85
CA GLU A 31 -1.44 -9.18 -1.95
C GLU A 31 -1.84 -9.78 -0.61
N ARG A 32 -1.15 -9.40 0.48
CA ARG A 32 -1.35 -9.94 1.82
C ARG A 32 -1.45 -8.83 2.88
N PRO A 33 -2.45 -7.95 2.79
CA PRO A 33 -2.64 -6.89 3.75
C PRO A 33 -3.05 -7.45 5.12
N THR A 34 -2.57 -6.82 6.18
CA THR A 34 -3.08 -7.07 7.54
C THR A 34 -4.40 -6.33 7.75
N VAL A 35 -4.49 -5.11 7.23
CA VAL A 35 -5.70 -4.26 7.31
C VAL A 35 -5.98 -3.69 5.92
N VAL A 36 -7.26 -3.65 5.54
CA VAL A 36 -7.72 -2.97 4.33
C VAL A 36 -8.72 -1.90 4.72
N VAL A 37 -8.39 -0.64 4.45
CA VAL A 37 -9.29 0.50 4.67
C VAL A 37 -9.85 0.96 3.34
N ARG A 38 -11.18 1.04 3.25
CA ARG A 38 -11.86 1.66 2.11
C ARG A 38 -12.16 3.11 2.43
N GLN A 39 -11.55 4.04 1.70
CA GLN A 39 -11.77 5.47 1.89
C GLN A 39 -12.23 6.10 0.57
N ARG A 40 -13.52 6.45 0.49
CA ARG A 40 -14.14 6.99 -0.73
C ARG A 40 -13.86 6.08 -1.94
N ASN A 41 -13.11 6.58 -2.93
CA ASN A 41 -12.70 5.86 -4.13
C ASN A 41 -11.30 5.23 -4.03
N LYS A 42 -10.66 5.24 -2.86
CA LYS A 42 -9.34 4.65 -2.63
C LYS A 42 -9.42 3.42 -1.75
N ARG A 43 -8.46 2.53 -1.92
CA ARG A 43 -8.17 1.41 -1.02
C ARG A 43 -6.80 1.63 -0.40
N VAL A 44 -6.70 1.46 0.91
CA VAL A 44 -5.44 1.53 1.63
C VAL A 44 -5.15 0.14 2.17
N TYR A 45 -4.08 -0.47 1.67
CA TYR A 45 -3.59 -1.77 2.11
C TYR A 45 -2.46 -1.55 3.10
N ILE A 46 -2.56 -2.12 4.29
CA ILE A 46 -1.63 -1.83 5.38
C ILE A 46 -1.06 -3.14 5.92
N THR A 47 0.26 -3.17 6.07
CA THR A 47 1.02 -4.19 6.80
C THR A 47 1.89 -3.51 7.85
N SER A 48 2.54 -4.29 8.72
CA SER A 48 3.52 -3.75 9.67
C SER A 48 4.71 -3.06 8.99
N ALA A 49 5.06 -3.46 7.78
CA ALA A 49 6.18 -2.90 7.02
C ALA A 49 5.80 -1.60 6.29
N ALA A 50 4.65 -1.57 5.62
CA ALA A 50 4.26 -0.49 4.72
C ALA A 50 2.74 -0.32 4.60
N ALA A 51 2.34 0.87 4.14
CA ALA A 51 0.99 1.15 3.69
C ALA A 51 1.00 1.59 2.22
N VAL A 52 0.10 1.02 1.41
CA VAL A 52 -0.02 1.30 -0.02
C VAL A 52 -1.42 1.83 -0.31
N VAL A 53 -1.50 3.01 -0.93
CA VAL A 53 -2.77 3.61 -1.35
C VAL A 53 -2.98 3.34 -2.83
N VAL A 54 -4.08 2.68 -3.17
CA VAL A 54 -4.46 2.30 -4.53
C VAL A 54 -5.75 2.99 -4.93
N ASP A 55 -5.80 3.44 -6.18
CA ASP A 55 -6.98 3.94 -6.85
C ASP A 55 -7.55 2.89 -7.82
N PRO A 56 -8.54 2.08 -7.41
CA PRO A 56 -9.12 1.07 -8.27
C PRO A 56 -9.89 1.63 -9.46
N GLY A 57 -10.25 2.91 -9.46
CA GLY A 57 -10.91 3.55 -10.60
C GLY A 57 -9.97 3.92 -11.75
N ASN A 58 -8.67 3.73 -11.58
CA ASN A 58 -7.63 4.12 -12.53
C ASN A 58 -6.61 3.00 -12.68
N ASP A 59 -7.03 1.86 -13.24
CA ASP A 59 -6.16 0.71 -13.54
C ASP A 59 -5.35 0.22 -12.32
N ASP A 60 -6.01 0.16 -11.15
CA ASP A 60 -5.40 -0.17 -9.86
C ASP A 60 -4.08 0.58 -9.58
N ARG A 61 -4.05 1.86 -9.94
CA ARG A 61 -2.85 2.70 -9.79
C ARG A 61 -2.50 2.95 -8.32
N VAL A 62 -1.23 2.71 -8.00
CA VAL A 62 -0.63 3.10 -6.71
C VAL A 62 -0.44 4.61 -6.70
N VAL A 63 -1.21 5.28 -5.83
CA VAL A 63 -1.17 6.73 -5.65
C VAL A 63 0.04 7.12 -4.82
N THR A 64 0.30 6.40 -3.72
CA THR A 64 1.42 6.67 -2.82
C THR A 64 1.73 5.46 -1.93
N VAL A 65 2.91 5.47 -1.32
CA VAL A 65 3.41 4.42 -0.41
C VAL A 65 4.00 5.07 0.83
N PHE A 66 3.77 4.47 1.99
CA PHE A 66 4.34 4.89 3.25
C PHE A 66 5.12 3.76 3.92
N SER A 67 6.13 4.11 4.71
CA SER A 67 6.91 3.17 5.54
C SER A 67 6.68 3.45 7.03
N LYS A 68 6.98 2.46 7.88
CA LYS A 68 6.85 2.51 9.36
C LYS A 68 5.41 2.57 9.86
N PHE A 69 4.56 1.62 9.41
CA PHE A 69 3.16 1.51 9.83
C PHE A 69 2.91 0.50 10.96
N GLY A 70 3.96 -0.16 11.48
CA GLY A 70 3.87 -1.16 12.54
C GLY A 70 3.01 -0.74 13.73
N SER A 71 3.27 0.44 14.31
CA SER A 71 2.52 0.92 15.47
C SER A 71 1.04 1.19 15.20
N VAL A 72 0.69 1.61 13.98
CA VAL A 72 -0.71 1.83 13.59
C VAL A 72 -1.44 0.50 13.44
N VAL A 73 -0.80 -0.50 12.83
CA VAL A 73 -1.38 -1.83 12.65
C VAL A 73 -1.57 -2.52 13.99
N GLU A 74 -0.57 -2.48 14.87
CA GLU A 74 -0.65 -3.07 16.21
C GLU A 74 -1.79 -2.46 17.02
N HIS A 75 -1.97 -1.13 16.96
CA HIS A 75 -3.06 -0.46 17.67
C HIS A 75 -4.44 -0.87 17.13
N ILE A 76 -4.61 -0.94 15.80
CA ILE A 76 -5.87 -1.40 15.18
C ILE A 76 -6.20 -2.84 15.60
N LEU A 77 -5.19 -3.73 15.62
CA LEU A 77 -5.39 -5.14 15.98
C LEU A 77 -5.66 -5.35 17.47
N GLN A 78 -5.23 -4.43 18.34
CA GLN A 78 -5.50 -4.49 19.78
C GLN A 78 -6.91 -4.01 20.13
N GLU A 79 -7.49 -3.12 19.33
CA GLU A 79 -8.84 -2.56 19.57
C GLU A 79 -9.98 -3.30 18.83
N ALA A 80 -9.65 -4.14 17.85
CA ALA A 80 -10.62 -4.92 17.06
C ALA A 80 -10.97 -6.27 17.71
#